data_AF-A0AAD8JAZ3-F1
#
_entry.id   AF-A0AAD8JAZ3-F1
#
_cell.length_a   1.000
_cell.length_b   1.000
_cell.length_c   1.000
_cell.angle_alpha   90.00
_cell.angle_beta   90.00
_cell.angle_gamma   90.00
#
_symmetry.space_group_name_H-M   'P 1'
#
loop_
_entity.id
_entity.type
_entity.pdbx_description
1 polymer ?
#
loop_
_entity_poly.entity_id
_entity_poly.type
_entity_poly.pdbx_seq_one_letter_code
_entity_poly.pdbx_strand_id
1 'polypeptide(L)'
;MCAGSLAEAQARSHRRLLPKPPPYSPYTATLPVPSGPPRAIRLVYCDENGKFKMDLEAVAVLQLLKEPVGVVSVCGRARQGKSFILNQIRETCKASGSGSETARV
;
A
#
# COMPACT_ATOMS: atom_id res chain seq x y z
N MET A 1 32.05 -39.71 46.66
CA MET A 1 31.42 -38.62 47.43
C MET A 1 30.77 -37.68 46.40
N CYS A 2 29.48 -37.88 46.10
CA CYS A 2 28.34 -37.00 46.44
C CYS A 2 28.33 -35.68 45.62
N ALA A 3 27.28 -35.20 44.94
CA ALA A 3 25.91 -35.66 44.64
C ALA A 3 25.27 -34.76 43.53
N GLY A 4 24.24 -35.28 42.85
CA GLY A 4 23.03 -34.64 42.25
C GLY A 4 23.09 -33.22 41.63
N SER A 5 22.69 -33.01 40.37
CA SER A 5 21.32 -32.98 39.82
C SER A 5 20.79 -31.54 39.59
N LEU A 6 20.07 -31.37 38.47
CA LEU A 6 19.20 -30.25 38.05
C LEU A 6 19.86 -29.01 37.42
N ALA A 7 19.82 -28.95 36.08
CA ALA A 7 19.12 -27.89 35.35
C ALA A 7 19.07 -28.20 33.83
N GLU A 8 18.48 -29.35 33.48
CA GLU A 8 17.70 -29.42 32.25
C GLU A 8 16.47 -28.51 32.41
N ALA A 9 15.98 -28.01 31.27
CA ALA A 9 14.69 -27.34 31.07
C ALA A 9 14.64 -25.82 31.30
N GLN A 10 14.92 -25.06 30.23
CA GLN A 10 14.06 -23.93 29.82
C GLN A 10 14.22 -23.60 28.32
N ALA A 11 14.04 -24.63 27.49
CA ALA A 11 13.43 -24.45 26.18
C ALA A 11 11.91 -24.31 26.40
N ARG A 12 11.33 -23.26 25.80
CA ARG A 12 9.93 -22.78 25.93
C ARG A 12 9.74 -21.74 27.02
N SER A 13 9.54 -20.49 26.58
CA SER A 13 8.57 -19.52 27.12
C SER A 13 9.04 -18.07 27.04
N HIS A 14 9.67 -17.65 25.94
CA HIS A 14 9.64 -16.26 25.52
C HIS A 14 9.27 -16.21 24.04
N ARG A 15 8.00 -16.55 23.75
CA ARG A 15 7.31 -15.91 22.62
C ARG A 15 7.41 -14.42 22.91
N ARG A 16 8.34 -13.76 22.22
CA ARG A 16 8.46 -12.32 22.09
C ARG A 16 7.03 -11.78 21.95
N LEU A 17 6.53 -11.12 22.99
CA LEU A 17 5.20 -10.52 22.99
C LEU A 17 5.23 -9.46 21.89
N LEU A 18 4.67 -9.81 20.73
CA LEU A 18 4.39 -8.83 19.69
C LEU A 18 3.46 -7.80 20.36
N PRO A 19 3.80 -6.51 20.39
CA PRO A 19 2.87 -5.50 20.87
C PRO A 19 1.59 -5.64 20.06
N LYS A 20 0.47 -5.87 20.75
CA LYS A 20 -0.86 -5.88 20.13
C LYS A 20 -1.00 -4.56 19.35
N PRO A 21 -1.34 -4.60 18.05
CA PRO A 21 -1.58 -3.37 17.32
C PRO A 21 -2.70 -2.60 18.03
N PRO A 22 -2.59 -1.26 18.13
CA PRO A 22 -3.61 -0.44 18.77
C PRO A 22 -4.98 -0.69 18.12
N PRO A 23 -6.10 -0.55 18.85
CA PRO A 23 -7.46 -0.80 18.33
C PRO A 23 -7.91 0.15 17.20
N TYR A 24 -7.01 0.98 16.66
CA TYR A 24 -7.26 1.79 15.48
C TYR A 24 -6.88 0.99 14.22
N SER A 25 -7.73 0.05 13.83
CA SER A 25 -7.65 -0.61 12.52
C SER A 25 -8.63 0.09 11.56
N PRO A 26 -8.19 1.10 10.78
CA PRO A 26 -8.99 1.61 9.67
C PRO A 26 -9.17 0.58 8.54
N TYR A 27 -8.48 -0.58 8.61
CA TYR A 27 -8.49 -1.63 7.59
C TYR A 27 -9.82 -2.40 7.48
N THR A 28 -10.77 -2.17 8.39
CA THR A 28 -12.12 -2.77 8.33
C THR A 28 -13.18 -1.79 7.83
N ALA A 29 -12.79 -0.58 7.45
CA ALA A 29 -13.68 0.31 6.73
C ALA A 29 -13.81 -0.22 5.30
N THR A 30 -14.97 -0.81 4.97
CA THR A 30 -15.38 -1.06 3.59
C THR A 30 -15.53 0.29 2.90
N LEU A 31 -14.41 0.83 2.40
CA LEU A 31 -14.44 2.03 1.59
C LEU A 31 -14.99 1.66 0.20
N PRO A 32 -15.89 2.47 -0.38
CA PRO A 32 -16.42 2.21 -1.71
C PRO A 32 -15.28 2.07 -2.70
N VAL A 33 -15.22 0.93 -3.41
CA VAL A 33 -14.26 0.76 -4.51
C VAL A 33 -14.57 1.84 -5.55
N PRO A 34 -13.59 2.67 -5.94
CA PRO A 34 -13.84 3.74 -6.87
C PRO A 34 -14.16 3.18 -8.26
N SER A 35 -15.45 3.10 -8.59
CA SER A 35 -15.94 2.82 -9.94
C SER A 35 -16.06 4.13 -10.71
N GLY A 36 -15.41 4.23 -11.87
CA GLY A 36 -15.40 5.43 -12.69
C GLY A 36 -14.20 5.52 -13.62
N PRO A 37 -14.14 6.58 -14.45
CA PRO A 37 -13.00 6.80 -15.33
C PRO A 37 -11.70 6.94 -14.54
N PRO A 38 -10.53 6.59 -15.13
CA PRO A 38 -9.24 6.65 -14.46
C PRO A 38 -8.96 8.07 -13.92
N ARG A 39 -8.77 8.17 -12.60
CA ARG A 39 -8.45 9.43 -11.91
C ARG A 39 -7.17 9.27 -11.09
N ALA A 40 -6.43 10.37 -10.94
CA ALA A 40 -5.29 10.38 -10.03
C ALA A 40 -5.79 10.35 -8.58
N ILE A 41 -5.23 9.46 -7.77
CA ILE A 41 -5.51 9.35 -6.33
C ILE A 41 -4.28 9.85 -5.58
N ARG A 42 -4.49 10.61 -4.49
CA ARG A 42 -3.39 11.06 -3.63
C ARG A 42 -2.96 9.88 -2.76
N LEU A 43 -1.70 9.48 -2.83
CA LEU A 43 -1.19 8.40 -1.98
C LEU A 43 -0.77 8.91 -0.60
N VAL A 44 -0.06 10.04 -0.55
CA VAL A 44 0.47 10.66 0.66
C VAL A 44 0.11 12.14 0.66
N TYR A 45 -0.27 12.67 1.82
CA TYR A 45 -0.51 14.09 2.05
C TYR A 45 0.17 14.56 3.34
N CYS A 46 0.41 15.86 3.44
CA CYS A 46 0.85 16.49 4.68
C CYS A 46 -0.38 16.91 5.49
N ASP A 47 -0.46 16.44 6.72
CA ASP A 47 -1.42 16.90 7.72
C ASP A 47 -1.12 18.34 8.14
N GLU A 48 -2.06 19.00 8.81
CA GLU A 48 -1.88 20.36 9.36
C GLU A 48 -0.70 20.43 10.35
N ASN A 49 -0.40 19.31 11.02
CA ASN A 49 0.74 19.15 11.92
C ASN A 49 2.09 18.96 11.20
N GLY A 50 2.12 19.06 9.86
CA GLY A 50 3.31 18.81 9.05
C GLY A 50 3.72 17.33 8.96
N LYS A 51 2.87 16.41 9.42
CA LYS A 51 3.14 14.97 9.38
C LYS A 51 2.61 14.35 8.10
N PHE A 52 3.37 13.44 7.51
CA PHE A 52 2.90 12.67 6.36
C PHE A 52 1.87 11.63 6.79
N LYS A 53 0.72 11.61 6.11
CA LYS A 53 -0.33 10.61 6.28
C LYS A 53 -0.63 9.95 4.93
N MET A 54 -0.96 8.67 4.98
CA MET A 54 -1.41 7.91 3.82
C MET A 54 -2.91 8.13 3.61
N ASP A 55 -3.34 8.23 2.35
CA ASP A 55 -4.76 8.20 2.03
C ASP A 55 -5.28 6.76 2.06
N LEU A 56 -6.37 6.52 2.80
CA LEU A 56 -6.95 5.19 2.95
C LEU A 56 -7.56 4.68 1.63
N GLU A 57 -8.07 5.58 0.78
CA GLU A 57 -8.61 5.21 -0.54
C GLU A 57 -7.50 4.60 -1.42
N ALA A 58 -6.33 5.24 -1.45
CA ALA A 58 -5.19 4.78 -2.24
C ALA A 58 -4.67 3.42 -1.73
N VAL A 59 -4.60 3.25 -0.41
CA VAL A 59 -4.15 1.99 0.20
C VAL A 59 -5.13 0.86 -0.11
N ALA A 60 -6.43 1.10 -0.04
CA ALA A 60 -7.44 0.09 -0.37
C ALA A 60 -7.33 -0.36 -1.83
N VAL A 61 -7.14 0.57 -2.77
CA VAL A 61 -6.93 0.24 -4.18
C VAL A 61 -5.66 -0.60 -4.38
N LEU A 62 -4.55 -0.24 -3.74
CA LEU A 62 -3.30 -1.00 -3.84
C LEU A 62 -3.42 -2.42 -3.23
N GLN A 63 -4.19 -2.58 -2.16
CA GLN A 63 -4.44 -3.89 -1.53
C GLN A 63 -5.30 -4.83 -2.39
N LEU A 64 -6.10 -4.27 -3.30
CA LEU A 64 -6.93 -5.04 -4.22
C LEU A 64 -6.13 -5.58 -5.43
N LEU A 65 -4.97 -5.01 -5.72
CA LEU A 65 -4.12 -5.44 -6.84
C LEU A 65 -3.46 -6.78 -6.50
N LYS A 66 -3.86 -7.83 -7.23
CA LYS A 66 -3.31 -9.18 -7.09
C LYS A 66 -2.16 -9.46 -8.06
N GLU A 67 -1.92 -8.55 -9.00
CA GLU A 67 -0.91 -8.68 -10.05
C GLU A 67 0.34 -7.85 -9.73
N PRO A 68 1.53 -8.25 -10.24
CA PRO A 68 2.76 -7.47 -10.06
C PRO A 68 2.64 -6.08 -10.69
N VAL A 69 3.02 -5.04 -9.95
CA VAL A 69 2.88 -3.64 -10.37
C VAL A 69 4.25 -3.03 -10.64
N GLY A 70 4.44 -2.48 -11.85
CA GLY A 70 5.58 -1.61 -12.18
C GLY A 70 5.31 -0.18 -11.73
N VAL A 71 6.23 0.42 -10.96
CA VAL A 71 6.08 1.77 -10.42
C VAL A 71 7.05 2.73 -11.11
N VAL A 72 6.53 3.84 -11.66
CA VAL A 72 7.32 4.93 -12.23
C VAL A 72 7.05 6.20 -11.43
N SER A 73 8.10 6.92 -11.03
CA SER A 73 8.00 8.17 -10.29
C SER A 73 8.81 9.27 -10.98
N VAL A 74 8.24 10.48 -11.04
CA VAL A 74 8.90 11.67 -11.60
C VAL A 74 9.13 12.67 -10.46
N CYS A 75 10.40 12.90 -10.13
CA CYS A 75 10.82 13.87 -9.13
C CYS A 75 11.44 15.13 -9.79
N GLY A 76 11.41 16.26 -9.10
CA GLY A 76 11.96 17.52 -9.60
C GLY A 76 11.28 18.76 -9.03
N ARG A 77 11.82 19.95 -9.36
CA ARG A 77 11.29 21.24 -8.87
C ARG A 77 9.84 21.43 -9.30
N ALA A 78 9.08 22.18 -8.50
CA ALA A 78 7.72 22.54 -8.88
C ALA A 78 7.72 23.26 -10.24
N ARG A 79 6.65 23.09 -11.02
CA ARG A 79 6.41 23.81 -12.30
C ARG A 79 7.32 23.43 -13.48
N GLN A 80 8.08 22.33 -13.39
CA GLN A 80 8.83 21.78 -14.53
C GLN A 80 8.01 20.86 -15.46
N GLY A 81 6.67 20.86 -15.35
CA GLY A 81 5.81 20.03 -16.20
C GLY A 81 5.77 18.54 -15.83
N LYS A 82 6.03 18.15 -14.57
CA LYS A 82 6.01 16.74 -14.13
C LYS A 82 4.70 16.00 -14.49
N SER A 83 3.56 16.65 -14.25
CA SER A 83 2.24 16.07 -14.57
C SER A 83 2.02 15.90 -16.07
N PHE A 84 2.68 16.70 -16.91
CA PHE A 84 2.59 16.58 -18.37
C PHE A 84 3.24 15.28 -18.85
N ILE A 85 4.42 14.95 -18.33
CA ILE A 85 5.12 13.69 -18.63
C ILE A 85 4.26 12.49 -18.21
N LEU A 86 3.72 12.49 -17.00
CA LEU A 86 2.87 11.39 -16.51
C LEU A 86 1.59 11.22 -17.32
N ASN A 87 0.97 12.32 -17.77
CA ASN A 87 -0.19 12.26 -18.63
C ASN A 87 0.14 11.67 -20.01
N GLN A 88 1.31 11.98 -20.58
CA GLN A 88 1.76 11.36 -21.83
C GLN A 88 1.99 9.86 -21.69
N ILE A 89 2.68 9.44 -20.62
CA ILE A 89 2.92 8.00 -20.34
C ILE A 89 1.60 7.25 -20.20
N ARG A 90 0.59 7.86 -19.56
CA ARG A 90 -0.75 7.28 -19.48
C ARG A 90 -1.37 7.07 -20.86
N GLU A 91 -1.22 8.02 -21.79
CA GLU A 91 -1.78 7.85 -23.12
C GLU A 91 -1.00 6.84 -23.97
N THR A 92 0.33 6.77 -23.85
CA THR A 92 1.13 5.79 -24.61
C THR A 92 0.93 4.36 -24.10
N CYS A 93 0.83 4.15 -22.78
CA CYS A 93 0.58 2.81 -22.23
C CYS A 93 -0.82 2.26 -22.55
N LYS A 94 -1.81 3.10 -22.89
CA LYS A 94 -3.12 2.62 -23.38
C LYS A 94 -3.04 2.03 -24.79
N ALA A 95 -2.12 2.50 -25.62
CA ALA A 95 -2.03 2.10 -27.02
C ALA A 95 -1.51 0.66 -27.24
N SER A 96 -0.90 0.04 -26.22
CA SER A 96 -0.38 -1.32 -26.29
C SER A 96 -1.37 -2.41 -25.86
N GLY A 97 -2.62 -2.05 -25.51
CA GLY A 97 -3.64 -2.97 -25.02
C GLY A 97 -4.79 -3.18 -26.00
N SER A 98 -4.52 -3.70 -27.21
CA SER A 98 -5.58 -4.29 -28.04
C SER A 98 -5.87 -5.71 -27.55
N GLY A 99 -6.72 -5.82 -26.53
CA GLY A 99 -7.33 -7.06 -26.07
C GLY A 99 -8.74 -6.74 -25.59
N SER A 100 -9.73 -7.07 -26.43
CA SER A 100 -11.15 -6.84 -26.20
C SER A 100 -11.65 -7.59 -24.96
N GLU A 101 -12.10 -6.88 -23.93
CA GLU A 101 -13.00 -7.44 -22.92
C GLU A 101 -14.29 -6.61 -22.89
N THR A 102 -15.26 -7.07 -23.69
CA THR A 102 -16.65 -6.62 -23.68
C THR A 102 -17.33 -7.13 -22.41
N ALA A 103 -17.24 -6.39 -21.32
CA ALA A 103 -18.06 -6.64 -20.14
C ALA A 103 -19.47 -6.07 -20.37
N ARG A 104 -20.38 -6.90 -20.90
CA ARG A 104 -21.83 -6.72 -20.78
C ARG A 104 -22.27 -7.18 -19.39
N VAL A 105 -23.03 -6.34 -18.70
CA VAL A 105 -24.05 -6.73 -17.71
C VAL A 105 -25.31 -5.98 -18.10
#